data_AF-A0A524C6K1-F1
#
_entry.id   AF-A0A524C6K1-F1
#
_cell.length_a   1.000
_cell.length_b   1.000
_cell.length_c   1.000
_cell.angle_alpha   90.00
_cell.angle_beta   90.00
_cell.angle_gamma   90.00
#
_symmetry.space_group_name_H-M   'P 1'
#
loop_
_entity.id
_entity.type
_entity.pdbx_description
1 polymer ?
#
loop_
_entity_poly.entity_id
_entity_poly.type
_entity_poly.pdbx_seq_one_letter_code
_entity_poly.pdbx_strand_id
1 'polypeptide(L)'
;MVGPKIRFEVERAGLSVSMIVLDDLKLGKSGREFEEYEKATFEEIRSSMTLAEAKDDPVFRSYRDFYWSFGMDPTKLRVSSEALLRRVLKGMNLWRISNLINVAN
;
A
#
# COMPACT_ATOMS: atom_id res chain seq x y z
N MET A 1 20.43 20.12 -9.95
CA MET A 1 20.92 19.02 -9.10
C MET A 1 21.16 17.81 -9.98
N VAL A 2 22.25 17.07 -9.77
CA VAL A 2 22.40 15.74 -10.40
C VAL A 2 21.55 14.78 -9.55
N GLY A 3 20.44 14.29 -10.10
CA GLY A 3 19.58 13.34 -9.42
C GLY A 3 20.32 12.03 -9.10
N PRO A 4 19.78 11.19 -8.19
CA PRO A 4 20.42 9.93 -7.85
C PRO A 4 20.51 9.04 -9.09
N LYS A 5 21.70 8.46 -9.33
CA LYS A 5 21.87 7.42 -10.36
C LYS A 5 21.36 6.11 -9.79
N ILE A 6 20.19 5.67 -10.25
CA ILE A 6 19.54 4.44 -9.79
C ILE A 6 19.43 3.49 -10.98
N ARG A 7 19.85 2.25 -10.79
CA ARG A 7 19.76 1.18 -11.78
C ARG A 7 18.94 0.05 -11.16
N PHE A 8 17.90 -0.37 -11.86
CA PHE A 8 17.13 -1.56 -11.51
C PHE A 8 17.62 -2.71 -12.39
N GLU A 9 17.81 -3.87 -11.79
CA GLU A 9 18.07 -5.11 -12.50
C GLU A 9 16.97 -6.10 -12.14
N VAL A 10 16.34 -6.65 -13.15
CA VAL A 10 15.23 -7.59 -13.01
C VAL A 10 15.58 -8.82 -13.82
N GLU A 11 15.98 -9.90 -13.14
CA GLU A 11 16.43 -11.15 -13.77
C GLU A 11 15.25 -12.08 -14.14
N ARG A 12 14.04 -11.54 -14.30
CA ARG A 12 12.83 -12.32 -14.56
C ARG A 12 11.97 -11.73 -15.67
N ALA A 13 11.67 -12.56 -16.67
CA ALA A 13 10.81 -12.19 -17.78
C ALA A 13 9.41 -11.76 -17.27
N GLY A 14 8.87 -10.69 -17.85
CA GLY A 14 7.54 -10.17 -17.52
C GLY A 14 7.47 -9.32 -16.24
N LEU A 15 8.59 -9.07 -15.56
CA LEU A 15 8.65 -8.14 -14.43
C LEU A 15 9.32 -6.83 -14.86
N SER A 16 8.80 -5.71 -14.37
CA SER A 16 9.39 -4.38 -14.56
C SER A 16 9.32 -3.63 -13.24
N VAL A 17 10.33 -2.82 -12.97
CA VAL A 17 10.38 -1.95 -11.80
C VAL A 17 10.41 -0.51 -12.29
N SER A 18 9.58 0.33 -11.69
CA SER A 18 9.52 1.76 -11.96
C SER A 18 9.79 2.51 -10.67
N MET A 19 10.33 3.72 -10.81
CA MET A 19 10.59 4.61 -9.69
C MET A 19 10.17 6.02 -10.05
N ILE A 20 9.61 6.70 -9.06
CA ILE A 20 9.34 8.13 -9.11
C ILE A 20 10.27 8.78 -8.08
N VAL A 21 11.07 9.75 -8.52
CA VAL A 21 11.88 10.60 -7.63
C VAL A 21 11.11 11.89 -7.42
N LEU A 22 10.81 12.19 -6.17
CA LEU A 22 10.21 13.47 -5.77
C LEU A 22 11.30 14.29 -5.09
N ASP A 23 11.59 15.48 -5.61
CA ASP A 23 12.53 16.44 -5.02
C ASP A 23 11.80 17.71 -4.57
N ASP A 24 12.44 18.45 -3.65
CA ASP A 24 11.94 19.71 -3.05
C ASP A 24 10.47 19.66 -2.55
N LEU A 25 10.07 18.51 -1.99
CA LEU A 25 8.73 18.32 -1.44
C LEU A 25 8.48 19.24 -0.23
N LYS A 26 7.44 20.07 -0.34
CA LYS A 26 6.94 20.88 0.78
C LYS A 26 5.79 20.17 1.46
N LEU A 27 6.05 19.60 2.63
CA LEU A 27 5.05 18.90 3.42
C LEU A 27 4.45 19.84 4.46
N GLY A 28 3.14 20.10 4.36
CA GLY A 28 2.37 20.77 5.40
C GLY A 28 1.93 19.82 6.52
N LYS A 29 1.21 20.34 7.51
CA LYS A 29 0.43 19.52 8.45
C LYS A 29 -0.83 18.98 7.76
N SER A 30 -1.36 17.84 8.21
CA SER A 30 -2.66 17.36 7.73
C SER A 30 -3.73 18.39 8.08
N GLY A 31 -4.50 18.83 7.08
CA GLY A 31 -5.68 19.67 7.29
C GLY A 31 -6.93 18.82 7.52
N ARG A 32 -8.00 19.43 8.03
CA ARG A 32 -9.29 18.76 8.30
C ARG A 32 -9.80 17.96 7.10
N GLU A 33 -9.69 18.50 5.90
CA GLU A 33 -10.10 17.85 4.66
C GLU A 33 -9.46 16.46 4.47
N PHE A 34 -8.16 16.33 4.75
CA PHE A 34 -7.48 15.04 4.65
C PHE A 34 -7.94 14.05 5.73
N GLU A 35 -8.24 14.55 6.93
CA GLU A 35 -8.76 13.72 8.02
C GLU A 35 -10.18 13.22 7.73
N GLU A 36 -11.01 14.09 7.15
CA GLU A 36 -12.36 13.77 6.70
C GLU A 36 -12.34 12.77 5.55
N TYR A 37 -11.42 12.95 4.59
CA TYR A 37 -11.18 11.98 3.52
C TYR A 37 -10.77 10.62 4.05
N GLU A 38 -9.73 10.53 4.90
CA GLU A 38 -9.31 9.25 5.51
C GLU A 38 -10.47 8.57 6.23
N LYS A 39 -11.23 9.33 7.02
CA LYS A 39 -12.36 8.79 7.78
C LYS A 39 -13.43 8.23 6.83
N ALA A 40 -13.83 8.99 5.81
CA ALA A 40 -14.82 8.57 4.84
C ALA A 40 -14.36 7.31 4.07
N THR A 41 -13.11 7.29 3.60
CA THR A 41 -12.55 6.12 2.92
C THR A 41 -12.51 4.88 3.83
N PHE A 42 -12.14 5.02 5.11
CA PHE A 42 -12.14 3.89 6.03
C PHE A 42 -13.53 3.38 6.38
N GLU A 43 -14.52 4.28 6.47
CA GLU A 43 -15.94 3.90 6.64
C GLU A 43 -16.46 3.16 5.41
N GLU A 44 -16.17 3.66 4.21
CA GLU A 44 -16.51 3.01 2.94
C GLU A 44 -15.92 1.60 2.87
N ILE A 45 -14.61 1.45 3.12
CA ILE A 45 -13.93 0.14 3.12
C ILE A 45 -14.62 -0.84 4.07
N ARG A 46 -14.91 -0.43 5.31
CA ARG A 46 -15.59 -1.27 6.31
C ARG A 46 -17.01 -1.66 5.92
N SER A 47 -17.69 -0.81 5.14
CA SER A 47 -19.03 -1.09 4.65
C SER A 47 -19.05 -1.95 3.39
N SER A 48 -17.95 -1.97 2.62
CA SER A 48 -17.87 -2.61 1.30
C SER A 48 -17.55 -4.10 1.35
N MET A 49 -16.84 -4.56 2.38
CA MET A 49 -16.38 -5.96 2.48
C MET A 49 -15.99 -6.34 3.90
N THR A 50 -15.84 -7.65 4.11
CA THR A 50 -15.37 -8.27 5.35
C THR A 50 -13.95 -8.80 5.23
N LEU A 51 -13.32 -9.12 6.37
CA LEU A 51 -12.01 -9.79 6.39
C LEU A 51 -12.02 -11.16 5.70
N ALA A 52 -13.17 -11.83 5.67
CA ALA A 52 -13.34 -13.11 5.01
C ALA A 52 -13.34 -12.93 3.49
N GLU A 53 -14.10 -11.97 2.98
CA GLU A 53 -14.12 -11.65 1.54
C GLU A 53 -12.76 -11.14 1.05
N ALA A 54 -12.09 -10.27 1.82
CA ALA A 54 -10.75 -9.77 1.48
C ALA A 54 -9.69 -10.89 1.39
N LYS A 55 -9.90 -12.04 2.03
CA LYS A 55 -9.01 -13.20 1.88
C LYS A 55 -9.06 -13.74 0.45
N ASP A 56 -10.24 -13.80 -0.15
CA ASP A 56 -10.48 -14.41 -1.45
C ASP A 56 -10.48 -13.41 -2.62
N ASP A 57 -10.28 -12.12 -2.32
CA ASP A 57 -10.12 -11.06 -3.30
C ASP A 57 -9.07 -11.41 -4.38
N PRO A 58 -9.41 -11.24 -5.68
CA PRO A 58 -8.56 -11.65 -6.79
C PRO A 58 -7.27 -10.81 -6.89
N VAL A 59 -7.29 -9.54 -6.50
CA VAL A 59 -6.11 -8.67 -6.51
C VAL A 59 -5.11 -9.19 -5.48
N PHE A 60 -5.54 -9.45 -4.23
CA PHE A 60 -4.62 -10.00 -3.24
C PHE A 60 -4.17 -11.42 -3.58
N ARG A 61 -5.04 -12.24 -4.19
CA ARG A 61 -4.61 -13.56 -4.70
C ARG A 61 -3.47 -13.42 -5.69
N SER A 62 -3.57 -12.50 -6.65
CA SER A 62 -2.49 -12.28 -7.63
C SER A 62 -1.16 -11.86 -6.99
N TYR A 63 -1.19 -11.02 -5.94
CA TYR A 63 0.01 -10.65 -5.19
C TYR A 63 0.60 -11.83 -4.41
N ARG A 64 -0.24 -12.69 -3.82
CA ARG A 64 0.24 -13.88 -3.11
C ARG A 64 0.86 -14.89 -4.06
N ASP A 65 0.25 -15.11 -5.22
CA ASP A 65 0.81 -15.96 -6.27
C ASP A 65 2.14 -15.41 -6.77
N PHE A 66 2.23 -14.08 -6.92
CA PHE A 66 3.49 -13.41 -7.21
C PHE A 66 4.54 -13.67 -6.12
N TYR A 67 4.21 -13.53 -4.83
CA TYR A 67 5.14 -13.82 -3.73
C TYR A 67 5.60 -15.28 -3.73
N TRP A 68 4.67 -16.23 -3.89
CA TRP A 68 4.99 -17.65 -4.01
C TRP A 68 5.95 -17.92 -5.17
N SER A 69 5.77 -17.21 -6.29
CA SER A 69 6.65 -17.34 -7.45
C SER A 69 8.10 -16.94 -7.18
N PHE A 70 8.37 -16.21 -6.08
CA PHE A 70 9.70 -15.85 -5.57
C PHE A 70 10.15 -16.71 -4.37
N GLY A 71 9.39 -17.75 -4.00
CA GLY A 71 9.67 -18.56 -2.81
C GLY A 71 9.40 -17.82 -1.49
N MET A 72 8.72 -16.67 -1.53
CA MET A 72 8.28 -15.95 -0.34
C MET A 72 6.94 -16.50 0.11
N ASP A 73 6.79 -16.80 1.40
CA ASP A 73 5.52 -17.24 1.98
C ASP A 73 4.64 -16.02 2.30
N PRO A 74 3.61 -15.70 1.49
CA PRO A 74 2.75 -14.55 1.71
C PRO A 74 1.91 -14.64 2.99
N THR A 75 1.81 -15.82 3.62
CA THR A 75 1.14 -15.95 4.92
C THR A 75 2.01 -15.43 6.05
N LYS A 76 3.34 -15.41 5.85
CA LYS A 76 4.35 -14.85 6.76
C LYS A 76 4.75 -13.42 6.38
N LEU A 77 4.80 -13.12 5.09
CA LEU A 77 5.19 -11.82 4.53
C LEU A 77 4.04 -11.26 3.69
N ARG A 78 3.17 -10.46 4.30
CA ARG A 78 2.03 -9.87 3.61
C ARG A 78 2.44 -8.60 2.86
N VAL A 79 1.90 -8.39 1.66
CA VAL A 79 2.02 -7.11 0.95
C VAL A 79 1.43 -5.96 1.78
N SER A 80 2.01 -4.77 1.68
CA SER A 80 1.60 -3.60 2.47
C SER A 80 0.11 -3.30 2.31
N SER A 81 -0.40 -3.23 1.08
CA SER A 81 -1.80 -2.91 0.79
C SER A 81 -2.78 -3.88 1.45
N GLU A 82 -2.52 -5.20 1.42
CA GLU A 82 -3.38 -6.18 2.09
C GLU A 82 -3.31 -6.03 3.62
N ALA A 83 -2.13 -5.71 4.17
CA ALA A 83 -1.98 -5.48 5.60
C ALA A 83 -2.74 -4.23 6.08
N LEU A 84 -2.68 -3.14 5.30
CA LEU A 84 -3.39 -1.89 5.57
C LEU A 84 -4.91 -2.09 5.47
N LEU A 85 -5.40 -2.73 4.39
CA LEU A 85 -6.83 -3.03 4.24
C LEU A 85 -7.35 -3.85 5.41
N ARG A 86 -6.68 -4.95 5.76
CA ARG A 86 -7.08 -5.80 6.90
C ARG A 86 -7.09 -5.04 8.22
N ARG A 87 -6.20 -4.05 8.40
CA ARG A 87 -6.19 -3.20 9.58
C ARG A 87 -7.47 -2.36 9.66
N VAL A 88 -7.83 -1.70 8.55
CA VAL A 88 -9.07 -0.92 8.43
C VAL A 88 -10.31 -1.78 8.67
N LEU A 89 -10.36 -2.98 8.07
CA LEU A 89 -11.46 -3.94 8.25
C LEU A 89 -11.57 -4.52 9.66
N LYS A 90 -10.50 -4.49 10.46
CA LYS A 90 -10.53 -4.82 11.89
C LYS A 90 -11.03 -3.66 12.76
N GLY A 91 -11.51 -2.57 12.15
CA GLY A 91 -11.93 -1.36 12.86
C GLY A 91 -10.76 -0.49 13.35
N MET A 92 -9.51 -0.81 12.98
CA MET A 92 -8.35 -0.01 13.35
C MET A 92 -8.04 1.01 12.26
N ASN A 93 -7.81 2.27 12.64
CA ASN A 93 -7.30 3.27 11.71
C ASN A 93 -5.80 3.05 11.43
N LEU A 94 -5.31 3.63 10.33
CA LEU A 94 -3.88 3.65 10.00
C LEU A 94 -3.09 4.55 10.94
N TRP A 95 -1.77 4.34 10.99
CA TRP A 95 -0.87 5.19 11.76
C TRP A 95 -0.65 6.52 11.02
N ARG A 96 -0.67 7.63 11.75
CA ARG A 96 -0.32 8.94 11.21
C ARG A 96 1.15 9.22 11.42
N ILE A 97 1.97 8.88 10.42
CA ILE A 97 3.43 9.06 10.49
C ILE A 97 3.83 10.40 9.86
N SER A 98 3.43 10.63 8.61
CA SER A 98 3.64 11.90 7.89
C SER A 98 2.66 11.99 6.72
N ASN A 99 2.38 13.22 6.25
CA ASN A 99 1.53 13.39 5.06
C ASN A 99 2.04 12.63 3.83
N LEU A 100 3.36 12.57 3.64
CA LEU A 100 3.96 11.83 2.53
C LEU A 100 3.66 10.32 2.62
N ILE A 101 3.86 9.74 3.80
CA ILE A 101 3.60 8.32 4.04
C ILE A 101 2.09 8.03 3.93
N ASN A 102 1.25 8.92 4.46
CA ASN A 102 -0.20 8.71 4.46
C ASN A 102 -0.79 8.74 3.04
N VAL A 103 -0.26 9.57 2.14
CA VAL A 103 -0.69 9.60 0.72
C VAL A 103 -0.25 8.35 -0.05
N ALA A 104 0.86 7.71 0.37
CA ALA A 104 1.37 6.50 -0.26
C ALA A 104 0.74 5.20 0.26
N ASN A 105 -0.06 5.28 1.34
CA ASN A 105 -0.80 4.16 1.92
C ASN A 105 -2.13 3.96 1.20
#